data_AF-M9LPC2-F1
#
_entry.id   AF-M9LPC2-F1
#
_cell.length_a   1.000
_cell.length_b   1.000
_cell.length_c   1.000
_cell.angle_alpha   90.00
_cell.angle_beta   90.00
_cell.angle_gamma   90.00
#
_symmetry.space_group_name_H-M   'P 1'
#
loop_
_entity.id
_entity.type
_entity.pdbx_description
1 polymer ?
#
loop_
_entity_poly.entity_id
_entity_poly.type
_entity_poly.pdbx_seq_one_letter_code
_entity_poly.pdbx_strand_id
1 'polypeptide(L)'
;MVTGTLLLSPSNLFADSISKVTNMSQNQDENSVIGVITDAYPSYAFVEYQDSNGNTQEVDIDFPNDSNKTFKKGDKVKVINKDKWKVKDFIYFEATVAPGDFIFKLTDDSKNMSLNDQE
;
A
#
# COMPACT_ATOMS: atom_id res chain seq x y z
N MET A 1 48.99 -21.43 -20.95
CA MET A 1 47.99 -21.26 -19.87
C MET A 1 47.05 -20.13 -20.30
N VAL A 2 45.76 -20.42 -20.47
CA VAL A 2 44.77 -19.39 -20.86
C VAL A 2 44.12 -18.87 -19.59
N THR A 3 44.41 -17.62 -19.21
CA THR A 3 43.76 -16.94 -18.09
C THR A 3 42.47 -16.30 -18.58
N GLY A 4 41.34 -17.00 -18.41
CA GLY A 4 40.02 -16.43 -18.67
C GLY A 4 39.59 -15.54 -17.50
N THR A 5 39.35 -14.25 -17.75
CA THR A 5 38.67 -13.36 -16.81
C THR A 5 37.17 -13.66 -16.86
N LEU A 6 36.56 -13.97 -15.72
CA LEU A 6 35.11 -13.98 -15.57
C LEU A 6 34.61 -12.54 -15.57
N LEU A 7 33.96 -12.12 -16.66
CA LEU A 7 33.15 -10.90 -16.69
C LEU A 7 31.85 -11.16 -15.90
N LEU A 8 31.83 -10.75 -14.64
CA LEU A 8 30.61 -10.67 -13.84
C LEU A 8 29.84 -9.43 -14.28
N SER A 9 28.79 -9.60 -15.09
CA SER A 9 27.83 -8.53 -15.36
C SER A 9 27.15 -8.14 -14.04
N PRO A 10 27.05 -6.85 -13.69
CA PRO A 10 26.30 -6.44 -12.52
C PRO A 10 24.80 -6.74 -12.74
N SER A 11 24.24 -7.58 -11.88
CA SER A 11 22.81 -7.90 -11.87
C SER A 11 21.99 -6.67 -11.47
N ASN A 12 21.11 -6.21 -12.35
CA ASN A 12 20.09 -5.17 -12.05
C ASN A 12 19.13 -5.57 -10.90
N LEU A 13 19.22 -6.81 -10.42
CA LEU A 13 18.43 -7.40 -9.34
C LEU A 13 18.54 -6.62 -8.01
N PHE A 14 19.69 -5.98 -7.74
CA PHE A 14 19.87 -5.17 -6.53
C PHE A 14 19.25 -3.78 -6.67
N ALA A 15 19.29 -3.19 -7.86
CA ALA A 15 18.71 -1.89 -8.12
C ALA A 15 17.19 -1.93 -8.04
N ASP A 16 16.55 -2.97 -8.59
CA ASP A 16 15.09 -3.15 -8.51
C ASP A 16 14.61 -3.39 -7.07
N SER A 17 15.38 -4.14 -6.28
CA SER A 17 15.03 -4.43 -4.89
C SER A 17 15.15 -3.19 -3.99
N ILE A 18 16.22 -2.41 -4.15
CA ILE A 18 16.39 -1.15 -3.41
C ILE A 18 15.33 -0.14 -3.87
N SER A 19 15.13 0.03 -5.18
CA SER A 19 14.06 0.87 -5.75
C SER A 19 12.70 0.55 -5.15
N LYS A 20 12.33 -0.73 -5.05
CA LYS A 20 11.04 -1.18 -4.48
C LYS A 20 10.87 -0.83 -3.00
N VAL A 21 11.94 -0.92 -2.20
CA VAL A 21 11.94 -0.54 -0.77
C VAL A 21 11.94 0.98 -0.60
N THR A 22 12.73 1.69 -1.41
CA THR A 22 12.77 3.17 -1.38
C THR A 22 11.44 3.76 -1.85
N ASN A 23 10.76 3.18 -2.85
CA ASN A 23 9.45 3.65 -3.31
C ASN A 23 8.34 3.50 -2.26
N MET A 24 8.43 2.51 -1.36
CA MET A 24 7.52 2.39 -0.22
C MET A 24 7.77 3.48 0.84
N SER A 25 9.01 3.94 0.98
CA SER A 25 9.40 4.98 1.94
C SER A 25 9.23 6.41 1.43
N GLN A 26 9.17 6.65 0.12
CA GLN A 26 9.34 8.01 -0.44
C GLN A 26 8.06 8.77 -0.79
N ASN A 27 6.85 8.23 -0.55
CA ASN A 27 5.58 8.93 -0.83
C ASN A 27 4.52 8.67 0.25
N GLN A 28 4.90 8.65 1.52
CA GLN A 28 3.94 8.84 2.60
C GLN A 28 3.69 10.35 2.66
N ASP A 29 2.77 10.86 1.83
CA ASP A 29 2.07 12.09 2.20
C ASP A 29 1.59 11.83 3.64
N GLU A 30 1.83 12.73 4.62
CA GLU A 30 1.54 12.46 6.05
C GLU A 30 0.12 11.92 6.29
N ASN A 31 -0.78 12.21 5.34
CA ASN A 31 -2.17 11.83 5.34
C ASN A 31 -2.54 10.57 4.51
N SER A 32 -1.58 9.77 4.06
CA SER A 32 -1.83 8.54 3.29
C SER A 32 -0.76 7.47 3.49
N VAL A 33 -1.12 6.22 3.21
CA VAL A 33 -0.20 5.08 3.32
C VAL A 33 -0.29 4.21 2.08
N ILE A 34 0.82 3.54 1.75
CA ILE A 34 0.84 2.47 0.75
C ILE A 34 0.92 1.14 1.51
N GLY A 35 -0.01 0.24 1.21
CA GLY A 35 -0.12 -1.06 1.87
C GLY A 35 -0.49 -2.18 0.92
N VAL A 36 -0.67 -3.37 1.48
CA VAL A 36 -1.07 -4.57 0.76
C VAL A 36 -2.31 -5.16 1.44
N ILE A 37 -3.29 -5.55 0.63
CA ILE A 37 -4.48 -6.21 1.15
C ILE A 37 -4.12 -7.62 1.67
N THR A 38 -4.38 -7.90 2.94
CA THR A 38 -4.10 -9.20 3.58
C THR A 38 -5.29 -10.16 3.50
N ASP A 39 -6.51 -9.61 3.51
CA ASP A 39 -7.76 -10.31 3.23
C ASP A 39 -8.85 -9.35 2.71
N ALA A 40 -9.83 -9.87 1.98
CA ALA A 40 -10.92 -9.08 1.41
C ALA A 40 -12.24 -9.84 1.39
N TYR A 41 -13.27 -9.19 1.91
CA TYR A 41 -14.66 -9.65 1.99
C TYR A 41 -15.57 -8.61 1.31
N PRO A 42 -16.84 -8.95 1.04
CA PRO A 42 -17.77 -8.01 0.40
C PRO A 42 -17.96 -6.70 1.18
N SER A 43 -17.97 -6.76 2.50
CA SER A 43 -18.21 -5.60 3.38
C SER A 43 -16.95 -4.98 3.98
N TYR A 44 -15.79 -5.62 3.89
CA TYR A 44 -14.55 -5.07 4.44
C TYR A 44 -13.30 -5.63 3.75
N ALA A 45 -12.17 -4.93 3.88
CA ALA A 45 -10.85 -5.46 3.53
C ALA A 45 -9.83 -5.04 4.58
N PHE A 46 -8.79 -5.86 4.79
CA PHE A 46 -7.68 -5.54 5.68
C PHE A 46 -6.48 -5.10 4.87
N VAL A 47 -5.89 -3.96 5.24
CA VAL A 47 -4.68 -3.43 4.59
C VAL A 47 -3.56 -3.34 5.61
N GLU A 48 -2.49 -4.09 5.36
CA GLU A 48 -1.26 -4.00 6.13
C GLU A 48 -0.30 -2.98 5.50
N TYR A 49 0.28 -2.10 6.32
CA TYR A 49 1.26 -1.11 5.90
C TYR A 49 2.33 -0.90 6.98
N GLN A 50 3.47 -0.34 6.60
CA GLN A 50 4.50 0.06 7.55
C GLN A 50 4.33 1.52 7.94
N ASP A 51 4.37 1.81 9.25
CA ASP A 51 4.44 3.18 9.74
C ASP A 51 5.84 3.80 9.55
N SER A 52 6.00 5.08 9.90
CA SER A 52 7.28 5.80 9.76
C SER A 52 8.42 5.22 10.58
N ASN A 53 8.11 4.40 11.59
CA ASN A 53 9.08 3.72 12.44
C ASN A 53 9.40 2.31 11.92
N GLY A 54 8.78 1.90 10.81
CA GLY A 54 8.92 0.58 10.21
C GLY A 54 8.08 -0.50 10.89
N ASN A 55 7.17 -0.16 11.81
CA ASN A 55 6.29 -1.15 12.42
C ASN A 55 5.13 -1.47 11.47
N THR A 56 4.75 -2.74 11.43
CA THR A 56 3.54 -3.18 10.76
C THR A 56 2.30 -2.65 11.50
N GLN A 57 1.40 -2.04 10.75
CA GLN A 57 0.08 -1.58 11.18
C GLN A 57 -0.98 -2.17 10.24
N GLU A 58 -2.21 -2.27 10.74
CA GLU A 58 -3.38 -2.69 9.96
C GLU A 58 -4.44 -1.59 9.97
N VAL A 59 -5.11 -1.41 8.83
CA VAL A 59 -6.32 -0.59 8.72
C VAL A 59 -7.43 -1.39 8.05
N ASP A 60 -8.60 -1.35 8.67
CA ASP A 60 -9.82 -1.96 8.15
C ASP A 60 -10.49 -1.00 7.20
N ILE A 61 -10.79 -1.46 6.00
CA ILE A 61 -11.52 -0.69 5.00
C ILE A 61 -12.98 -1.11 5.05
N ASP A 62 -13.86 -0.20 5.42
CA ASP A 62 -15.30 -0.44 5.57
C ASP A 62 -16.05 -0.15 4.26
N PHE A 63 -16.67 -1.17 3.69
CA PHE A 63 -17.44 -1.09 2.46
C PHE A 63 -18.93 -1.30 2.75
N PRO A 64 -19.70 -0.22 3.00
CA PRO A 64 -21.12 -0.35 3.30
C PRO A 64 -21.86 -1.04 2.14
N ASN A 65 -22.90 -1.81 2.50
CA ASN A 65 -23.76 -2.55 1.55
C ASN A 65 -23.00 -3.53 0.64
N ASP A 66 -21.97 -4.19 1.17
CA ASP A 66 -21.17 -5.18 0.43
C ASP A 66 -20.56 -4.63 -0.88
N SER A 67 -20.17 -3.35 -0.87
CA SER A 67 -19.73 -2.63 -2.07
C SER A 67 -18.30 -2.99 -2.53
N ASN A 68 -17.55 -3.78 -1.77
CA ASN A 68 -16.27 -4.29 -2.24
C ASN A 68 -16.48 -5.38 -3.31
N LYS A 69 -16.18 -5.06 -4.55
CA LYS A 69 -16.28 -6.01 -5.69
C LYS A 69 -14.94 -6.30 -6.38
N THR A 70 -13.90 -5.52 -6.08
CA THR A 70 -12.69 -5.46 -6.91
C THR A 70 -11.39 -5.77 -6.18
N PHE A 71 -11.38 -5.60 -4.85
CA PHE A 71 -10.19 -5.82 -4.05
C PHE A 71 -10.03 -7.29 -3.68
N LYS A 72 -8.78 -7.76 -3.69
CA LYS A 72 -8.41 -9.12 -3.26
C LYS A 72 -7.07 -9.11 -2.55
N LYS A 73 -6.83 -10.17 -1.76
CA LYS A 73 -5.55 -10.44 -1.12
C LYS A 73 -4.38 -10.28 -2.10
N GLY A 74 -3.35 -9.55 -1.68
CA GLY A 74 -2.13 -9.26 -2.44
C GLY A 74 -2.20 -8.03 -3.34
N ASP A 75 -3.37 -7.38 -3.50
CA ASP A 75 -3.44 -6.11 -4.21
C ASP A 75 -2.67 -5.03 -3.42
N LYS A 76 -1.79 -4.30 -4.11
CA LYS A 76 -1.16 -3.09 -3.57
C LYS A 76 -2.12 -1.92 -3.69
N VAL A 77 -2.22 -1.12 -2.63
CA VAL A 77 -3.19 -0.03 -2.54
C VAL A 77 -2.59 1.20 -1.88
N LYS A 78 -3.12 2.38 -2.21
CA LYS A 78 -2.94 3.61 -1.45
C LYS A 78 -4.22 3.86 -0.65
N VAL A 79 -4.10 4.09 0.65
CA VAL A 79 -5.22 4.49 1.52
C VAL A 79 -4.97 5.94 1.94
N ILE A 80 -5.92 6.83 1.66
CA ILE A 80 -5.78 8.28 1.88
C ILE A 80 -6.60 8.76 3.08
N ASN A 81 -6.44 10.05 3.43
CA ASN A 81 -7.18 10.75 4.49
C ASN A 81 -7.04 10.08 5.87
N LYS A 82 -5.80 9.74 6.25
CA LYS A 82 -5.46 9.14 7.55
C LYS A 82 -6.00 9.93 8.75
N ASP A 83 -6.04 11.25 8.64
CA ASP A 83 -6.62 12.19 9.60
C ASP A 83 -8.12 11.99 9.84
N LYS A 84 -8.83 11.36 8.89
CA LYS A 84 -10.26 11.05 8.95
C LYS A 84 -10.56 9.60 9.29
N TRP A 85 -9.54 8.76 9.46
CA TRP A 85 -9.73 7.40 9.93
C TRP A 85 -10.21 7.43 11.39
N LYS A 86 -10.92 6.38 11.79
CA LYS A 86 -11.53 6.31 13.13
C LYS A 86 -11.06 5.06 13.83
N VAL A 87 -10.73 5.19 15.11
CA VAL A 87 -10.65 4.02 15.99
C VAL A 87 -12.08 3.62 16.35
N LYS A 88 -12.45 2.37 16.07
CA LYS A 88 -13.72 1.77 16.48
C LYS A 88 -13.44 0.73 17.55
N ASP A 89 -14.12 0.87 18.68
CA ASP A 89 -14.15 -0.15 19.74
C ASP A 89 -15.16 -1.24 19.38
N PHE A 90 -14.65 -2.42 19.08
CA PHE A 90 -15.43 -3.64 19.11
C PHE A 90 -15.33 -4.24 20.51
N ILE A 91 -16.34 -5.03 20.91
CA ILE A 91 -16.45 -5.59 22.27
C ILE A 91 -15.16 -6.32 22.72
N TYR A 92 -14.37 -6.85 21.78
CA TYR A 92 -13.16 -7.63 22.05
C TYR A 92 -11.85 -7.01 21.56
N PHE A 93 -11.89 -5.95 20.75
CA PHE A 93 -10.70 -5.33 20.18
C PHE A 93 -11.01 -3.93 19.63
N GLU A 94 -9.98 -3.09 19.54
CA GLU A 94 -10.06 -1.81 18.83
C GLU A 94 -9.46 -1.97 17.44
N ALA A 95 -10.05 -1.35 16.42
CA ALA A 95 -9.47 -1.30 15.09
C ALA A 95 -9.49 0.11 14.52
N THR A 96 -8.47 0.44 13.73
CA THR A 96 -8.47 1.67 12.93
C THR A 96 -9.20 1.39 11.63
N VAL A 97 -10.22 2.19 11.33
CA VAL A 97 -11.13 1.98 10.21
C VAL A 97 -11.16 3.19 9.29
N ALA A 98 -11.05 2.92 7.98
CA ALA A 98 -11.19 3.91 6.91
C ALA A 98 -12.41 3.55 6.01
N PRO A 99 -13.13 4.54 5.45
CA PRO A 99 -14.15 4.29 4.44
C PRO A 99 -13.59 3.68 3.15
N GLY A 100 -14.40 2.87 2.46
CA GLY A 100 -14.09 2.28 1.15
C GLY A 100 -13.77 3.29 0.05
N ASP A 101 -14.24 4.53 0.16
CA ASP A 101 -13.91 5.60 -0.79
C ASP A 101 -12.46 6.12 -0.64
N PHE A 102 -11.74 5.71 0.41
CA PHE A 102 -10.37 6.18 0.68
C PHE A 102 -9.31 5.23 0.16
N ILE A 103 -9.69 4.10 -0.45
CA ILE A 103 -8.74 3.10 -0.96
C ILE A 103 -8.69 3.12 -2.49
N PHE A 104 -7.48 3.11 -3.02
CA PHE A 104 -7.22 3.09 -4.45
C PHE A 104 -6.24 1.98 -4.79
N LYS A 105 -6.58 1.18 -5.80
CA LYS A 105 -5.67 0.17 -6.31
C LYS A 105 -4.51 0.82 -7.03
N LEU A 106 -3.29 0.43 -6.68
CA LEU A 106 -2.10 0.81 -7.43
C LEU A 106 -1.92 -0.21 -8.55
N THR A 107 -2.08 0.23 -9.79
CA THR A 107 -1.61 -0.52 -10.95
C THR A 107 -0.09 -0.38 -11.05
N ASP A 108 0.63 -1.44 -11.43
CA ASP A 108 2.08 -1.36 -11.67
C ASP A 108 2.42 -0.40 -12.83
N ASP A 109 1.40 0.08 -13.56
CA ASP A 109 1.51 1.17 -14.51
C ASP A 109 1.69 2.51 -13.76
N SER A 110 2.96 2.84 -13.59
CA SER A 110 3.48 4.19 -13.32
C SER A 110 3.03 5.20 -14.39
N LYS A 111 1.76 5.58 -14.37
CA LYS A 111 1.25 6.79 -15.03
C LYS A 111 0.60 7.68 -13.99
N ASN A 112 1.43 8.54 -13.43
CA ASN A 112 1.15 9.90 -12.97
C ASN A 112 -0.34 10.25 -12.84
N MET A 113 -0.90 10.12 -11.63
CA MET A 113 -1.97 11.04 -11.23
C MET A 113 -1.29 12.38 -10.91
N SER A 114 -1.05 13.16 -11.96
CA SER A 114 -1.05 14.62 -11.87
C SER A 114 -2.44 15.00 -11.35
N LEU A 115 -2.54 15.36 -10.07
CA LEU A 115 -3.62 16.20 -9.61
C LEU A 115 -3.37 17.55 -10.26
N ASN A 116 -4.10 17.80 -11.36
CA ASN A 116 -4.28 19.15 -11.86
C ASN A 116 -4.98 19.95 -10.75
N ASP A 117 -4.21 20.71 -9.99
CA ASP A 117 -4.63 22.04 -9.61
C ASP A 117 -4.80 22.88 -10.89
N GLN A 118 -5.72 23.86 -10.83
CA GLN A 118 -6.22 24.80 -11.85
C GLN A 118 -7.64 24.40 -12.33
N GLU A 119 -8.70 25.19 -12.10
CA GLU A 119 -8.84 26.62 -11.76
C GLU A 119 -10.14 26.84 -10.96
#